data_AF-A0A662IK98-F1
#
_entry.id   AF-A0A662IK98-F1
#
_cell.length_a   1.000
_cell.length_b   1.000
_cell.length_c   1.000
_cell.angle_alpha   90.00
_cell.angle_beta   90.00
_cell.angle_gamma   90.00
#
_symmetry.space_group_name_H-M   'P 1'
#
loop_
_entity.id
_entity.type
_entity.pdbx_description
1 polymer ?
#
loop_
_entity_poly.entity_id
_entity_poly.type
_entity_poly.pdbx_seq_one_letter_code
_entity_poly.pdbx_strand_id
1 'polypeptide(L)'
;MYQLQNTINVLVREIKERHFMLGREPERVYALMLKTVLHAVNQARFQEVESNPLLTSLIANVRTLIVSINSLLWKRVTETSIYLKSTIDVLEHMRNSREPLYIILCDSLSLPEYMFLLYTFDEFVGIDKALCAVNPSGKTATFKYLAKEYLGIKTLPSLEEITMRNVAEGLREKLGASGASIFRDIDMLIHYGGEYMSTDDLINSLFKIVNKLHIEVKNWLDNKYKILILADHGYDVLRRNNVWVLTHKWEKGKLCVSPFVPMLLMG
;
A
#
# COMPACT_ATOMS: atom_id res chain seq x y z
N MET A 1 -5.21 14.79 -8.30
CA MET A 1 -6.02 13.85 -7.49
C MET A 1 -6.83 12.89 -8.34
N TYR A 2 -7.79 13.39 -9.14
CA TYR A 2 -8.74 12.57 -9.90
C TYR A 2 -8.11 11.47 -10.77
N GLN A 3 -6.99 11.73 -11.44
CA GLN A 3 -6.38 10.71 -12.31
C GLN A 3 -5.85 9.49 -11.55
N LEU A 4 -5.13 9.68 -10.44
CA LEU A 4 -4.64 8.55 -9.63
C LEU A 4 -5.81 7.78 -9.02
N GLN A 5 -6.77 8.51 -8.44
CA GLN A 5 -7.95 7.89 -7.85
C GLN A 5 -8.79 7.13 -8.88
N ASN A 6 -8.97 7.66 -10.09
CA ASN A 6 -9.66 6.95 -11.16
C ASN A 6 -8.94 5.65 -11.55
N THR A 7 -7.61 5.67 -11.57
CA THR A 7 -6.82 4.46 -11.87
C THR A 7 -6.97 3.42 -10.76
N ILE A 8 -6.97 3.84 -9.48
CA ILE A 8 -7.27 2.97 -8.34
C ILE A 8 -8.68 2.40 -8.43
N ASN A 9 -9.69 3.22 -8.73
CA ASN A 9 -11.07 2.77 -8.86
C ASN A 9 -11.24 1.70 -9.96
N VAL A 10 -10.54 1.86 -11.08
CA VAL A 10 -10.49 0.85 -12.15
C VAL A 10 -9.80 -0.42 -11.66
N LEU A 11 -8.66 -0.30 -10.98
CA LEU A 11 -7.91 -1.44 -10.42
C LEU A 11 -8.77 -2.25 -9.44
N VAL A 12 -9.46 -1.57 -8.53
CA VAL A 12 -10.36 -2.19 -7.54
C VAL A 12 -11.48 -2.93 -8.27
N ARG A 13 -12.13 -2.29 -9.23
CA ARG A 13 -13.20 -2.91 -10.01
C ARG A 13 -12.72 -4.19 -10.70
N GLU A 14 -11.58 -4.15 -11.36
CA GLU A 14 -11.05 -5.32 -12.06
C GLU A 14 -10.70 -6.47 -11.12
N ILE A 15 -10.13 -6.19 -9.95
CA ILE A 15 -9.81 -7.22 -8.95
C ILE A 15 -11.10 -7.88 -8.45
N LYS A 16 -12.12 -7.08 -8.13
CA LYS A 16 -13.42 -7.59 -7.64
C LYS A 16 -14.16 -8.40 -8.71
N GLU A 17 -14.25 -7.89 -9.93
CA GLU A 17 -14.89 -8.59 -11.05
C GLU A 17 -14.20 -9.91 -11.41
N ARG A 18 -12.90 -10.02 -11.12
CA ARG A 18 -12.08 -11.21 -11.40
C ARG A 18 -11.82 -12.08 -10.19
N HIS A 19 -12.43 -11.81 -9.03
CA HIS A 19 -12.18 -12.52 -7.78
C HIS A 19 -12.19 -14.05 -7.97
N PHE A 20 -13.26 -14.60 -8.56
CA PHE A 20 -13.36 -16.06 -8.79
C PHE A 20 -12.37 -16.63 -9.82
N MET A 21 -11.82 -15.79 -10.69
CA MET A 21 -10.88 -16.20 -11.75
C MET A 21 -9.42 -16.15 -11.32
N LEU A 22 -9.09 -15.36 -10.30
CA LEU A 22 -7.73 -15.21 -9.79
C LEU A 22 -7.26 -16.42 -8.97
N GLY A 23 -8.20 -17.25 -8.51
CA GLY A 23 -7.94 -18.48 -7.75
C GLY A 23 -8.74 -18.51 -6.46
N ARG A 24 -8.44 -19.49 -5.60
CA ARG A 24 -9.00 -19.58 -4.24
C ARG A 24 -7.93 -19.71 -3.16
N GLU A 25 -6.74 -20.17 -3.54
CA GLU A 25 -5.60 -20.32 -2.63
C GLU A 25 -4.94 -18.95 -2.41
N PRO A 26 -4.98 -18.37 -1.19
CA PRO A 26 -4.50 -17.01 -0.96
C PRO A 26 -3.03 -16.80 -1.34
N GLU A 27 -2.18 -17.81 -1.11
CA GLU A 27 -0.76 -17.77 -1.47
C GLU A 27 -0.56 -17.65 -2.99
N ARG A 28 -1.31 -18.43 -3.78
CA ARG A 28 -1.25 -18.35 -5.25
C ARG A 28 -1.76 -17.02 -5.77
N VAL A 29 -2.82 -16.49 -5.18
CA VAL A 29 -3.36 -15.18 -5.55
C VAL A 29 -2.35 -14.10 -5.24
N TYR A 30 -1.76 -14.10 -4.04
CA TYR A 30 -0.71 -13.17 -3.66
C TYR A 30 0.49 -13.25 -4.61
N ALA A 31 0.96 -14.46 -4.92
CA ALA A 31 2.03 -14.70 -5.88
C ALA A 31 1.72 -14.08 -7.25
N LEU A 32 0.48 -14.25 -7.73
CA LEU A 32 0.02 -13.69 -8.99
C LEU A 32 -0.01 -12.16 -8.97
N MET A 33 -0.44 -11.54 -7.86
CA MET A 33 -0.44 -10.08 -7.69
C MET A 33 1.00 -9.53 -7.71
N LEU A 34 1.92 -10.16 -6.98
CA LEU A 34 3.33 -9.77 -6.99
C LEU A 34 3.94 -9.89 -8.39
N LYS A 35 3.77 -11.04 -9.05
CA LYS A 35 4.27 -11.27 -10.42
C LYS A 35 3.68 -10.29 -11.43
N THR A 36 2.39 -9.94 -11.29
CA THR A 36 1.72 -8.93 -12.11
C THR A 36 2.37 -7.55 -11.96
N VAL A 37 2.65 -7.12 -10.72
CA VAL A 37 3.33 -5.85 -10.46
C VAL A 37 4.75 -5.86 -11.01
N LEU A 38 5.54 -6.91 -10.75
CA LEU A 38 6.90 -7.04 -11.28
C LEU A 38 6.95 -7.02 -12.80
N HIS A 39 5.99 -7.65 -13.46
CA HIS A 39 5.86 -7.63 -14.92
C HIS A 39 5.48 -6.23 -15.43
N ALA A 40 4.52 -5.57 -14.77
CA ALA A 40 4.08 -4.23 -15.15
C ALA A 40 5.22 -3.19 -15.10
N VAL A 41 6.16 -3.32 -14.16
CA VAL A 41 7.35 -2.45 -14.05
C VAL A 41 8.59 -2.97 -14.79
N ASN A 42 8.44 -4.01 -15.63
CA ASN A 42 9.53 -4.62 -16.40
C ASN A 42 10.71 -5.14 -15.54
N GLN A 43 10.45 -5.59 -14.32
CA GLN A 43 11.47 -6.20 -13.45
C GLN A 43 11.66 -7.70 -13.71
N ALA A 44 10.59 -8.40 -14.12
CA ALA A 44 10.66 -9.79 -14.56
C ALA A 44 9.56 -10.15 -15.57
N ARG A 45 9.73 -11.30 -16.22
CA ARG A 45 8.74 -11.92 -17.09
C ARG A 45 8.37 -13.27 -16.52
N PHE A 46 7.07 -13.58 -16.52
CA PHE A 46 6.51 -14.80 -15.96
C PHE A 46 5.54 -15.37 -17.00
N GLN A 47 5.75 -16.62 -17.42
CA GLN A 47 4.96 -17.23 -18.49
C GLN A 47 3.47 -17.29 -18.12
N GLU A 48 3.16 -17.59 -16.87
CA GLU A 48 1.82 -17.64 -16.31
C GLU A 48 1.11 -16.27 -16.26
N VAL A 49 1.89 -15.17 -16.28
CA VAL A 49 1.34 -13.81 -16.36
C VAL A 49 1.16 -13.41 -17.84
N GLU A 50 2.18 -13.66 -18.67
CA GLU A 50 2.17 -13.27 -20.09
C GLU A 50 1.15 -14.05 -20.93
N SER A 51 0.93 -15.33 -20.61
CA SER A 51 -0.02 -16.19 -21.30
C SER A 51 -1.46 -16.06 -20.81
N ASN A 52 -1.70 -15.29 -19.75
CA ASN A 52 -3.02 -15.14 -19.16
C ASN A 52 -3.74 -13.88 -19.68
N PRO A 53 -4.68 -14.00 -20.64
CA PRO A 53 -5.38 -12.84 -21.22
C PRO A 53 -6.25 -12.11 -20.19
N LEU A 54 -6.63 -12.76 -19.09
CA LEU A 54 -7.40 -12.14 -18.01
C LEU A 54 -6.58 -11.12 -17.22
N LEU A 55 -5.25 -11.19 -17.29
CA LEU A 55 -4.37 -10.24 -16.59
C LEU A 55 -3.96 -9.06 -17.47
N THR A 56 -4.22 -9.08 -18.77
CA THR A 56 -3.71 -8.06 -19.70
C THR A 56 -4.12 -6.65 -19.31
N SER A 57 -5.42 -6.42 -19.02
CA SER A 57 -5.86 -5.08 -18.59
C SER A 57 -5.39 -4.75 -17.17
N LEU A 58 -5.30 -5.75 -16.28
CA LEU A 58 -4.80 -5.55 -14.92
C LEU A 58 -3.35 -5.07 -14.92
N ILE A 59 -2.49 -5.73 -15.72
CA ILE A 59 -1.10 -5.34 -15.96
C ILE A 59 -1.03 -3.92 -16.50
N ALA A 60 -1.88 -3.57 -17.48
CA ALA A 60 -1.90 -2.23 -18.09
C ALA A 60 -2.31 -1.15 -17.08
N ASN A 61 -3.31 -1.43 -16.23
CA ASN A 61 -3.77 -0.52 -15.19
C ASN A 61 -2.73 -0.34 -14.08
N VAL A 62 -2.12 -1.43 -13.62
CA VAL A 62 -0.99 -1.40 -12.67
C VAL A 62 0.16 -0.56 -13.23
N ARG A 63 0.55 -0.79 -14.49
CA ARG A 63 1.59 0.00 -15.16
C ARG A 63 1.20 1.48 -15.22
N THR A 64 -0.04 1.78 -15.60
CA THR A 64 -0.56 3.15 -15.70
C THR A 64 -0.52 3.88 -14.36
N LEU A 65 -0.89 3.19 -13.27
CA LEU A 65 -0.81 3.73 -11.91
C LEU A 65 0.63 4.10 -11.56
N ILE A 66 1.57 3.17 -11.72
CA ILE A 66 2.96 3.37 -11.34
C ILE A 66 3.61 4.46 -12.20
N VAL A 67 3.35 4.48 -13.51
CA VAL A 67 3.81 5.56 -14.41
C VAL A 67 3.25 6.91 -13.96
N SER A 68 1.98 6.97 -13.57
CA SER A 68 1.34 8.22 -13.13
C SER A 68 1.95 8.75 -11.83
N ILE A 69 2.21 7.87 -10.85
CA ILE A 69 2.88 8.22 -9.60
C ILE A 69 4.29 8.77 -9.89
N ASN A 70 5.09 8.05 -10.68
CA ASN A 70 6.46 8.47 -11.00
C ASN A 70 6.50 9.76 -11.84
N SER A 71 5.57 9.94 -12.78
CA SER A 71 5.43 11.16 -13.57
C SER A 71 5.07 12.36 -12.71
N LEU A 72 4.18 12.17 -11.72
CA LEU A 72 3.85 13.21 -10.73
C LEU A 72 5.11 13.66 -9.98
N LEU A 73 5.95 12.71 -9.55
CA LEU A 73 7.20 13.01 -8.84
C LEU A 73 8.23 13.72 -9.71
N TRP A 74 8.35 13.34 -10.98
CA TRP A 74 9.32 13.97 -11.88
C TRP A 74 8.94 15.39 -12.28
N LYS A 75 7.63 15.64 -12.46
CA LYS A 75 7.15 16.89 -13.06
C LYS A 75 6.53 17.86 -12.06
N ARG A 76 6.00 17.35 -10.95
CA ARG A 76 5.06 18.06 -10.05
C ARG A 76 5.20 17.61 -8.60
N VAL A 77 6.44 17.43 -8.13
CA VAL A 77 6.72 16.94 -6.76
C VAL A 77 6.07 17.79 -5.66
N THR A 78 5.95 19.10 -5.85
CA THR A 78 5.31 20.00 -4.88
C THR A 78 3.82 19.69 -4.68
N GLU A 79 3.16 19.14 -5.71
CA GLU A 79 1.74 18.76 -5.66
C GLU A 79 1.50 17.48 -4.86
N THR A 80 2.52 16.64 -4.59
CA THR A 80 2.30 15.34 -3.91
C THR A 80 1.78 15.48 -2.50
N SER A 81 2.18 16.55 -1.81
CA SER A 81 1.70 16.90 -0.48
C SER A 81 0.16 17.03 -0.44
N ILE A 82 -0.42 17.64 -1.49
CA ILE A 82 -1.87 17.81 -1.66
C ILE A 82 -2.58 16.44 -1.72
N TYR A 83 -1.96 15.43 -2.34
CA TYR A 83 -2.58 14.09 -2.40
C TYR A 83 -2.73 13.49 -1.01
N LEU A 84 -1.69 13.56 -0.17
CA LEU A 84 -1.81 13.04 1.20
C LEU A 84 -2.87 13.80 1.99
N LYS A 85 -2.84 15.14 1.94
CA LYS A 85 -3.84 15.98 2.61
C LYS A 85 -5.25 15.61 2.20
N SER A 86 -5.53 15.64 0.90
CA SER A 86 -6.88 15.42 0.39
C SER A 86 -7.39 14.01 0.67
N THR A 87 -6.52 13.00 0.66
CA THR A 87 -6.94 11.64 1.02
C THR A 87 -7.28 11.53 2.51
N ILE A 88 -6.53 12.18 3.41
CA ILE A 88 -6.89 12.26 4.83
C ILE A 88 -8.21 13.03 5.02
N ASP A 89 -8.40 14.15 4.30
CA ASP A 89 -9.67 14.89 4.34
C ASP A 89 -10.85 13.97 3.93
N VAL A 90 -10.70 13.16 2.86
CA VAL A 90 -11.72 12.19 2.45
C VAL A 90 -12.02 11.17 3.56
N LEU A 91 -10.99 10.64 4.22
CA LEU A 91 -11.15 9.70 5.33
C LEU A 91 -11.89 10.32 6.52
N GLU A 92 -11.64 11.59 6.83
CA GLU A 92 -12.40 12.33 7.85
C GLU A 92 -13.89 12.44 7.51
N HIS A 93 -14.23 12.68 6.25
CA HIS A 93 -15.62 12.75 5.81
C HIS A 93 -16.32 11.37 5.87
N MET A 94 -15.56 10.29 5.61
CA MET A 94 -16.07 8.91 5.69
C MET A 94 -16.29 8.42 7.13
N ARG A 95 -15.80 9.15 8.14
CA ARG A 95 -15.92 8.81 9.56
C ARG A 95 -17.36 8.76 10.08
N ASN A 96 -18.35 9.35 9.41
CA ASN A 96 -19.72 9.53 9.91
C ASN A 96 -20.54 8.24 10.12
N SER A 97 -19.91 7.08 10.33
CA SER A 97 -20.57 5.84 10.70
C SER A 97 -20.63 5.61 12.21
N ARG A 98 -21.63 4.82 12.64
CA ARG A 98 -21.84 4.41 14.03
C ARG A 98 -20.86 3.35 14.53
N GLU A 99 -20.11 2.70 13.63
CA GLU A 99 -19.21 1.60 13.95
C GLU A 99 -17.83 2.11 14.41
N PRO A 100 -17.18 1.44 15.38
CA PRO A 100 -15.86 1.84 15.87
C PRO A 100 -14.79 1.63 14.78
N LEU A 101 -13.89 2.61 14.64
CA LEU A 101 -12.77 2.55 13.70
C LEU A 101 -11.51 2.07 14.42
N TYR A 102 -10.77 1.16 13.81
CA TYR A 102 -9.42 0.77 14.20
C TYR A 102 -8.42 1.13 13.08
N ILE A 103 -7.24 1.62 13.42
CA ILE A 103 -6.22 2.02 12.45
C ILE A 103 -5.04 1.06 12.49
N ILE A 104 -4.61 0.55 11.34
CA ILE A 104 -3.36 -0.19 11.19
C ILE A 104 -2.43 0.65 10.31
N LEU A 105 -1.40 1.22 10.94
CA LEU A 105 -0.37 2.00 10.25
C LEU A 105 0.78 1.07 9.84
N CYS A 106 0.93 0.80 8.55
CA CYS A 106 2.01 -0.01 8.02
C CYS A 106 3.26 0.84 7.79
N ASP A 107 4.39 0.37 8.33
CA ASP A 107 5.74 0.81 7.97
C ASP A 107 6.14 -0.06 6.76
N SER A 108 5.96 0.51 5.57
CA SER A 108 5.93 -0.20 4.28
C SER A 108 4.71 -1.10 4.01
N LEU A 109 4.00 -0.84 2.92
CA LEU A 109 3.05 -1.75 2.26
C LEU A 109 2.98 -1.41 0.77
N SER A 110 3.29 -2.36 -0.11
CA SER A 110 3.40 -2.08 -1.55
C SER A 110 2.13 -2.48 -2.29
N LEU A 111 2.13 -2.21 -3.59
CA LEU A 111 0.99 -2.48 -4.46
C LEU A 111 0.55 -3.96 -4.49
N PRO A 112 1.45 -4.97 -4.43
CA PRO A 112 1.06 -6.37 -4.33
C PRO A 112 0.18 -6.67 -3.11
N GLU A 113 0.57 -6.17 -1.94
CA GLU A 113 -0.19 -6.33 -0.69
C GLU A 113 -1.53 -5.62 -0.77
N TYR A 114 -1.52 -4.40 -1.29
CA TYR A 114 -2.74 -3.62 -1.48
C TYR A 114 -3.75 -4.35 -2.38
N MET A 115 -3.29 -4.88 -3.52
CA MET A 115 -4.11 -5.67 -4.44
C MET A 115 -4.62 -6.97 -3.81
N PHE A 116 -3.79 -7.63 -3.00
CA PHE A 116 -4.17 -8.85 -2.28
C PHE A 116 -5.22 -8.58 -1.19
N LEU A 117 -5.12 -7.48 -0.46
CA LEU A 117 -6.11 -7.08 0.54
C LEU A 117 -7.44 -6.69 -0.12
N LEU A 118 -7.40 -5.99 -1.26
CA LEU A 118 -8.59 -5.70 -2.08
C LEU A 118 -9.30 -6.98 -2.55
N TYR A 119 -8.52 -7.97 -2.96
CA TYR A 119 -9.03 -9.28 -3.35
C TYR A 119 -9.66 -10.01 -2.16
N THR A 120 -8.96 -10.06 -1.02
CA THR A 120 -9.35 -10.93 0.11
C THR A 120 -10.53 -10.36 0.90
N PHE A 121 -10.69 -9.03 0.90
CA PHE A 121 -11.74 -8.32 1.63
C PHE A 121 -12.67 -7.58 0.66
N ASP A 122 -12.92 -8.15 -0.52
CA ASP A 122 -13.69 -7.52 -1.59
C ASP A 122 -15.11 -7.12 -1.12
N GLU A 123 -15.78 -7.96 -0.32
CA GLU A 123 -17.09 -7.67 0.26
C GLU A 123 -17.08 -6.47 1.22
N PHE A 124 -15.94 -6.19 1.86
CA PHE A 124 -15.80 -5.13 2.87
C PHE A 124 -15.25 -3.81 2.31
N VAL A 125 -14.78 -3.81 1.06
CA VAL A 125 -14.16 -2.65 0.41
C VAL A 125 -15.05 -2.11 -0.71
N GLY A 126 -15.62 -0.92 -0.49
CA GLY A 126 -16.24 -0.11 -1.55
C GLY A 126 -15.18 0.45 -2.51
N ILE A 127 -15.55 0.71 -3.77
CA ILE A 127 -14.63 1.31 -4.77
C ILE A 127 -14.10 2.66 -4.28
N ASP A 128 -14.94 3.43 -3.60
CA ASP A 128 -14.64 4.73 -3.00
C ASP A 128 -13.81 4.64 -1.72
N LYS A 129 -13.67 3.46 -1.12
CA LYS A 129 -12.92 3.23 0.12
C LYS A 129 -11.47 2.78 -0.10
N ALA A 130 -11.09 2.58 -1.36
CA ALA A 130 -9.74 2.25 -1.78
C ALA A 130 -9.08 3.54 -2.31
N LEU A 131 -8.12 4.07 -1.56
CA LEU A 131 -7.49 5.36 -1.85
C LEU A 131 -5.98 5.23 -1.97
N CYS A 132 -5.34 6.25 -2.53
CA CYS A 132 -3.88 6.35 -2.52
C CYS A 132 -3.41 7.80 -2.34
N ALA A 133 -2.22 7.93 -1.77
CA ALA A 133 -1.44 9.16 -1.80
C ALA A 133 -0.02 8.89 -2.35
N VAL A 134 0.82 9.92 -2.31
CA VAL A 134 2.20 9.83 -2.80
C VAL A 134 3.16 10.42 -1.77
N ASN A 135 4.11 9.61 -1.32
CA ASN A 135 5.22 10.01 -0.48
C ASN A 135 6.45 10.27 -1.37
N PRO A 136 6.87 11.53 -1.57
CA PRO A 136 7.77 11.86 -2.66
C PRO A 136 9.18 11.30 -2.55
N SER A 137 9.63 10.90 -1.36
CA SER A 137 10.92 10.23 -1.20
C SER A 137 10.83 8.70 -1.15
N GLY A 138 9.61 8.15 -0.96
CA GLY A 138 9.41 6.74 -0.65
C GLY A 138 10.06 6.30 0.67
N LYS A 139 10.21 7.22 1.62
CA LYS A 139 10.81 6.96 2.95
C LYS A 139 9.92 7.42 4.09
N THR A 140 9.96 6.69 5.20
CA THR A 140 9.24 7.01 6.44
C THR A 140 9.47 8.44 6.91
N ALA A 141 10.71 8.94 6.88
CA ALA A 141 11.04 10.29 7.36
C ALA A 141 10.22 11.40 6.66
N THR A 142 10.01 11.29 5.36
CA THR A 142 9.20 12.25 4.60
C THR A 142 7.72 12.12 4.92
N PHE A 143 7.22 10.90 5.08
CA PHE A 143 5.84 10.69 5.52
C PHE A 143 5.59 11.29 6.90
N LYS A 144 6.49 11.06 7.86
CA LYS A 144 6.42 11.63 9.22
C LYS A 144 6.35 13.15 9.20
N TYR A 145 7.17 13.80 8.35
CA TYR A 145 7.14 15.24 8.16
C TYR A 145 5.78 15.72 7.61
N LEU A 146 5.30 15.11 6.53
CA LEU A 146 4.00 15.48 5.94
C LEU A 146 2.85 15.25 6.91
N ALA A 147 2.83 14.08 7.58
CA ALA A 147 1.83 13.73 8.57
C ALA A 147 1.83 14.70 9.75
N LYS A 148 3.00 15.17 10.22
CA LYS A 148 3.07 16.18 11.29
C LYS A 148 2.30 17.44 10.94
N GLU A 149 2.57 18.00 9.77
CA GLU A 149 1.93 19.23 9.29
C GLU A 149 0.42 19.05 9.19
N TYR A 150 -0.05 17.91 8.68
CA TYR A 150 -1.48 17.65 8.51
C TYR A 150 -2.21 17.28 9.81
N LEU A 151 -1.59 16.50 10.67
CA LEU A 151 -2.19 16.04 11.91
C LEU A 151 -2.05 17.08 13.04
N GLY A 152 -1.29 18.14 12.83
CA GLY A 152 -1.04 19.16 13.86
C GLY A 152 -0.26 18.60 15.06
N ILE A 153 0.58 17.58 14.84
CA ILE A 153 1.35 16.92 15.91
C ILE A 153 2.36 17.93 16.47
N LYS A 154 2.11 18.38 17.69
CA LYS A 154 3.02 19.27 18.42
C LYS A 154 4.23 18.48 18.91
N THR A 155 5.41 18.82 18.41
CA THR A 155 6.69 18.31 18.94
C THR A 155 7.26 19.34 19.91
N LEU A 156 7.73 18.90 21.09
CA LEU A 156 8.47 19.78 22.00
C LEU A 156 9.76 20.26 21.30
N PRO A 157 10.21 21.51 21.52
CA PRO A 157 11.43 22.05 20.91
C PRO A 157 12.69 21.20 21.18
N SER A 158 12.67 20.39 22.24
CA SER A 158 13.78 19.53 22.69
C SER A 158 13.65 18.04 22.29
N LEU A 159 12.59 17.65 21.59
CA LEU A 159 12.40 16.30 21.04
C LEU A 159 12.42 16.38 19.51
N GLU A 160 13.60 16.11 18.94
CA GLU A 160 13.93 16.39 17.53
C GLU A 160 13.30 15.44 16.51
N GLU A 161 12.68 14.32 16.89
CA GLU A 161 12.17 13.35 15.90
C GLU A 161 10.73 12.91 16.13
N ILE A 162 9.90 13.05 15.09
CA ILE A 162 8.58 12.42 15.02
C ILE A 162 8.80 10.92 14.84
N THR A 163 8.04 10.12 15.58
CA THR A 163 8.01 8.66 15.43
C THR A 163 6.73 8.22 14.73
N MET A 164 6.72 7.02 14.14
CA MET A 164 5.49 6.42 13.58
C MET A 164 4.40 6.25 14.65
N ARG A 165 4.77 6.10 15.92
CA ARG A 165 3.80 6.07 17.04
C ARG A 165 3.11 7.41 17.23
N ASN A 166 3.83 8.52 17.12
CA ASN A 166 3.21 9.84 17.16
C ASN A 166 2.23 10.05 16.01
N VAL A 167 2.56 9.54 14.81
CA VAL A 167 1.67 9.60 13.65
C VAL A 167 0.42 8.74 13.84
N ALA A 168 0.57 7.50 14.32
CA ALA A 168 -0.56 6.61 14.61
C ALA A 168 -1.52 7.21 15.63
N GLU A 169 -1.00 7.77 16.73
CA GLU A 169 -1.82 8.45 17.74
C GLU A 169 -2.50 9.72 17.18
N GLY A 170 -1.78 10.53 16.41
CA GLY A 170 -2.36 11.71 15.76
C GLY A 170 -3.50 11.35 14.80
N LEU A 171 -3.34 10.27 14.03
CA LEU A 171 -4.42 9.72 13.18
C LEU A 171 -5.58 9.21 14.02
N ARG A 172 -5.31 8.47 15.10
CA ARG A 172 -6.33 7.93 16.01
C ARG A 172 -7.20 9.05 16.59
N GLU A 173 -6.57 10.10 17.11
CA GLU A 173 -7.27 11.25 17.68
C GLU A 173 -8.07 12.02 16.63
N LYS A 174 -7.43 12.32 15.49
CA LYS A 174 -8.06 13.10 14.41
C LYS A 174 -9.26 12.39 13.79
N LEU A 175 -9.14 11.08 13.58
CA LEU A 175 -10.21 10.24 13.01
C LEU A 175 -11.15 9.66 14.07
N GLY A 176 -10.98 9.98 15.35
CA GLY A 176 -11.83 9.45 16.44
C GLY A 176 -11.83 7.93 16.53
N ALA A 177 -10.72 7.29 16.16
CA ALA A 177 -10.59 5.83 16.17
C ALA A 177 -10.48 5.28 17.60
N SER A 178 -11.04 4.10 17.82
CA SER A 178 -11.01 3.39 19.10
C SER A 178 -9.61 2.85 19.43
N GLY A 179 -8.77 2.64 18.43
CA GLY A 179 -7.40 2.18 18.62
C GLY A 179 -6.56 2.33 17.36
N ALA A 180 -5.24 2.19 17.54
CA ALA A 180 -4.29 2.15 16.45
C ALA A 180 -3.14 1.15 16.75
N SER A 181 -2.68 0.42 15.74
CA SER A 181 -1.47 -0.41 15.76
C SER A 181 -0.48 0.03 14.69
N ILE A 182 0.78 -0.39 14.82
CA ILE A 182 1.81 -0.22 13.79
C ILE A 182 2.25 -1.59 13.33
N PHE A 183 2.18 -1.84 12.03
CA PHE A 183 2.63 -3.07 11.40
C PHE A 183 3.97 -2.84 10.70
N ARG A 184 5.05 -3.47 11.17
CA ARG A 184 6.43 -3.19 10.68
C ARG A 184 7.12 -4.38 10.03
N ASP A 185 6.46 -5.54 9.97
CA ASP A 185 7.11 -6.78 9.55
C ASP A 185 7.70 -6.69 8.14
N ILE A 186 7.07 -5.94 7.22
CA ILE A 186 7.60 -5.73 5.85
C ILE A 186 8.87 -4.87 5.89
N ASP A 187 8.85 -3.71 6.54
CA ASP A 187 10.04 -2.86 6.67
C ASP A 187 11.20 -3.60 7.36
N MET A 188 10.91 -4.39 8.41
CA MET A 188 11.89 -5.26 9.06
C MET A 188 12.48 -6.28 8.08
N LEU A 189 11.65 -6.89 7.22
CA LEU A 189 12.14 -7.81 6.19
C LEU A 189 13.10 -7.09 5.23
N ILE A 190 12.79 -5.86 4.85
CA ILE A 190 13.60 -5.06 3.93
C ILE A 190 14.97 -4.72 4.55
N HIS A 191 15.01 -4.43 5.85
CA HIS A 191 16.24 -4.08 6.54
C HIS A 191 17.11 -5.28 6.95
N TYR A 192 16.53 -6.44 7.25
CA TYR A 192 17.26 -7.56 7.88
C TYR A 192 17.28 -8.87 7.07
N GLY A 193 16.49 -8.99 6.00
CA GLY A 193 16.38 -10.24 5.24
C GLY A 193 15.96 -10.08 3.79
N GLY A 194 16.09 -8.87 3.22
CA GLY A 194 15.48 -8.49 1.95
C GLY A 194 16.14 -9.07 0.71
N GLU A 195 16.97 -10.11 0.81
CA GLU A 195 17.69 -10.73 -0.30
C GLU A 195 17.27 -12.18 -0.53
N TYR A 196 16.95 -12.55 -1.78
CA TYR A 196 16.42 -13.86 -2.14
C TYR A 196 17.04 -14.42 -3.41
N MET A 197 17.36 -15.71 -3.41
CA MET A 197 17.93 -16.40 -4.58
C MET A 197 16.88 -16.74 -5.64
N SER A 198 15.62 -16.95 -5.23
CA SER A 198 14.51 -17.26 -6.12
C SER A 198 13.33 -16.33 -5.89
N THR A 199 12.46 -16.21 -6.90
CA THR A 199 11.20 -15.47 -6.75
C THR A 199 10.24 -16.18 -5.79
N ASP A 200 10.32 -17.50 -5.69
CA ASP A 200 9.44 -18.28 -4.83
C ASP A 200 9.78 -18.06 -3.36
N ASP A 201 11.06 -18.00 -3.00
CA ASP A 201 11.49 -17.67 -1.63
C ASP A 201 11.04 -16.26 -1.20
N LEU A 202 11.14 -15.31 -2.13
CA LEU A 202 10.65 -13.94 -1.96
C LEU A 202 9.13 -13.93 -1.73
N ILE A 203 8.37 -14.59 -2.62
CA ILE A 203 6.91 -14.70 -2.53
C ILE A 203 6.50 -15.32 -1.20
N ASN A 204 7.10 -16.44 -0.82
CA ASN A 204 6.77 -17.17 0.40
C ASN A 204 7.06 -16.34 1.65
N SER A 205 8.18 -15.60 1.65
CA SER A 205 8.57 -14.73 2.76
C SER A 205 7.60 -13.57 2.94
N LEU A 206 7.26 -12.88 1.85
CA LEU A 206 6.29 -11.79 1.90
C LEU A 206 4.88 -12.28 2.23
N PHE A 207 4.43 -13.38 1.61
CA PHE A 207 3.10 -13.93 1.87
C PHE A 207 2.90 -14.30 3.34
N LYS A 208 3.92 -14.89 4.00
CA LYS A 208 3.85 -15.17 5.44
C LYS A 208 3.56 -13.91 6.26
N ILE A 209 4.19 -12.79 5.92
CA ILE A 209 3.99 -11.51 6.61
C ILE A 209 2.60 -10.96 6.31
N VAL A 210 2.21 -10.93 5.04
CA VAL A 210 0.92 -10.38 4.60
C VAL A 210 -0.24 -11.21 5.12
N ASN A 211 -0.07 -12.52 5.27
CA ASN A 211 -1.08 -13.39 5.87
C ASN A 211 -1.27 -13.08 7.37
N LYS A 212 -0.24 -12.65 8.10
CA LYS A 212 -0.42 -12.15 9.48
C LYS A 212 -1.29 -10.90 9.50
N LEU A 213 -1.01 -9.94 8.62
CA LEU A 213 -1.82 -8.73 8.48
C LEU A 213 -3.27 -9.07 8.12
N HIS A 214 -3.48 -9.99 7.16
CA HIS A 214 -4.80 -10.49 6.80
C HIS A 214 -5.54 -11.09 8.01
N ILE A 215 -4.87 -11.91 8.84
CA ILE A 215 -5.48 -12.47 10.05
C ILE A 215 -5.85 -11.37 11.06
N GLU A 216 -4.97 -10.39 11.28
CA GLU A 216 -5.24 -9.25 12.16
C GLU A 216 -6.46 -8.45 11.68
N VAL A 217 -6.51 -8.13 10.39
CA VAL A 217 -7.63 -7.41 9.77
C VAL A 217 -8.92 -8.19 9.91
N LYS A 218 -8.92 -9.49 9.60
CA LYS A 218 -10.10 -10.35 9.71
C LYS A 218 -10.64 -10.37 11.15
N ASN A 219 -9.76 -10.50 12.13
CA ASN A 219 -10.16 -10.49 13.54
C ASN A 219 -10.87 -9.18 13.93
N TRP A 220 -10.39 -8.03 13.47
CA TRP A 220 -11.05 -6.75 13.72
C TRP A 220 -12.43 -6.64 13.05
N LEU A 221 -12.56 -7.08 11.79
CA LEU A 221 -13.84 -7.09 11.07
C LEU A 221 -14.87 -8.00 11.76
N ASP A 222 -14.45 -9.19 12.20
CA ASP A 222 -15.31 -10.14 12.91
C ASP A 222 -15.84 -9.56 14.24
N ASN A 223 -15.05 -8.68 14.87
CA ASN A 223 -15.43 -7.92 16.07
C ASN A 223 -16.20 -6.62 15.78
N LYS A 224 -16.72 -6.45 14.55
CA LYS A 224 -17.55 -5.30 14.12
C LYS A 224 -16.83 -3.96 14.15
N TYR A 225 -15.50 -3.97 13.97
CA TYR A 225 -14.74 -2.76 13.72
C TYR A 225 -14.69 -2.46 12.23
N LYS A 226 -14.74 -1.17 11.91
CA LYS A 226 -14.17 -0.66 10.67
C LYS A 226 -12.67 -0.59 10.81
N ILE A 227 -11.97 -0.76 9.70
CA ILE A 227 -10.51 -0.78 9.69
C ILE A 227 -9.99 0.18 8.65
N LEU A 228 -9.09 1.07 9.05
CA LEU A 228 -8.27 1.84 8.14
C LEU A 228 -6.86 1.24 8.12
N ILE A 229 -6.49 0.65 6.99
CA ILE A 229 -5.09 0.31 6.71
C ILE A 229 -4.49 1.50 5.96
N LEU A 230 -3.38 2.03 6.45
CA LEU A 230 -2.63 3.11 5.82
C LEU A 230 -1.15 2.75 5.90
N ALA A 231 -0.41 2.89 4.80
CA ALA A 231 1.04 2.79 4.86
C ALA A 231 1.71 4.15 4.68
N ASP A 232 2.93 4.30 5.16
CA ASP A 232 3.73 5.51 4.99
C ASP A 232 4.43 5.58 3.61
N HIS A 233 4.72 4.42 3.04
CA HIS A 233 5.24 4.20 1.69
C HIS A 233 5.08 2.74 1.25
N GLY A 234 5.46 2.46 0.01
CA GLY A 234 5.63 1.12 -0.52
C GLY A 234 7.09 0.66 -0.52
N TYR A 235 7.36 -0.42 -1.22
CA TYR A 235 8.71 -0.90 -1.48
C TYR A 235 8.86 -1.36 -2.93
N ASP A 236 10.11 -1.37 -3.38
CA ASP A 236 10.52 -1.87 -4.69
C ASP A 236 11.14 -3.26 -4.57
N VAL A 237 11.01 -4.03 -5.65
CA VAL A 237 11.69 -5.31 -5.83
C VAL A 237 12.61 -5.18 -7.03
N LEU A 238 13.90 -5.40 -6.83
CA LEU A 238 14.92 -5.29 -7.86
C LEU A 238 15.67 -6.60 -8.00
N ARG A 239 16.17 -6.90 -9.20
CA ARG A 239 17.09 -8.02 -9.41
C ARG A 239 18.51 -7.48 -9.61
N ARG A 240 19.46 -7.89 -8.75
CA ARG A 240 20.88 -7.50 -8.79
C ARG A 240 21.74 -8.75 -8.71
N ASN A 241 22.62 -8.98 -9.68
CA ASN A 241 23.53 -10.14 -9.70
C ASN A 241 22.81 -11.48 -9.45
N ASN A 242 21.67 -11.70 -10.10
CA ASN A 242 20.76 -12.84 -9.90
C ASN A 242 20.08 -12.97 -8.54
N VAL A 243 20.27 -12.02 -7.62
CA VAL A 243 19.58 -11.94 -6.33
C VAL A 243 18.43 -10.95 -6.42
N TRP A 244 17.28 -11.33 -5.86
CA TRP A 244 16.13 -10.44 -5.66
C TRP A 244 16.30 -9.65 -4.39
N VAL A 245 16.11 -8.33 -4.46
CA VAL A 245 16.34 -7.41 -3.34
C VAL A 245 15.11 -6.54 -3.13
N LEU A 246 14.60 -6.53 -1.90
CA LEU A 246 13.60 -5.56 -1.46
C LEU A 246 14.27 -4.25 -1.05
N THR A 247 13.70 -3.10 -1.42
CA THR A 247 14.31 -1.81 -1.08
C THR A 247 13.32 -0.65 -1.02
N HIS A 248 13.65 0.36 -0.21
CA HIS A 248 13.01 1.68 -0.21
C HIS A 248 13.86 2.66 -1.02
N LYS A 249 13.80 2.56 -2.35
CA LYS A 249 14.58 3.46 -3.20
C LYS A 249 13.80 3.89 -4.44
N TRP A 250 13.19 5.06 -4.31
CA TRP A 250 12.80 5.82 -5.48
C TRP A 250 14.06 6.35 -6.20
N GLU A 251 14.17 6.05 -7.49
CA GLU A 251 15.25 6.52 -8.35
C GLU A 251 14.68 7.26 -9.55
N LYS A 252 15.11 8.50 -9.76
CA LYS A 252 14.67 9.31 -10.89
C LYS A 252 14.97 8.60 -12.21
N GLY A 253 13.95 8.49 -13.07
CA GLY A 253 14.06 7.79 -14.36
C GLY A 253 13.73 6.30 -14.32
N LYS A 254 13.53 5.70 -13.13
CA LYS A 254 13.04 4.32 -12.99
C LYS A 254 11.57 4.31 -12.53
N LEU A 255 10.84 3.28 -12.94
CA LEU A 255 9.50 3.03 -12.41
C LEU A 255 9.63 2.39 -11.03
N CYS A 256 9.29 3.16 -10.01
CA CYS A 256 9.33 2.74 -8.62
C CYS A 256 7.93 2.72 -8.00
N VAL A 257 7.67 1.73 -7.16
CA VAL A 257 6.46 1.59 -6.36
C VAL A 257 6.65 2.20 -4.98
N SER A 258 7.89 2.36 -4.49
CA SER A 258 8.16 2.93 -3.15
C SER A 258 7.43 4.23 -2.81
N PRO A 259 7.17 5.19 -3.72
CA PRO A 259 6.41 6.40 -3.37
C PRO A 259 4.91 6.19 -3.15
N PHE A 260 4.37 5.01 -3.47
CA PHE A 260 2.96 4.70 -3.31
C PHE A 260 2.59 4.66 -1.82
N VAL A 261 1.50 5.33 -1.46
CA VAL A 261 0.95 5.35 -0.09
C VAL A 261 -0.45 4.75 -0.16
N PRO A 262 -0.60 3.42 0.00
CA PRO A 262 -1.91 2.78 0.00
C PRO A 262 -2.73 3.17 1.22
N MET A 263 -4.03 3.36 0.98
CA MET A 263 -5.03 3.56 2.03
C MET A 263 -6.27 2.75 1.72
N LEU A 264 -6.77 2.01 2.70
CA LEU A 264 -7.89 1.11 2.54
C LEU A 264 -8.80 1.16 3.76
N LEU A 265 -10.03 1.62 3.56
CA LEU A 265 -11.08 1.60 4.57
C LEU A 265 -11.98 0.38 4.35
N MET A 266 -12.09 -0.47 5.36
CA MET A 266 -12.89 -1.70 5.35
C MET A 266 -14.00 -1.64 6.40
N GLY A 267 -15.14 -2.26 6.10
CA GLY A 267 -16.32 -2.30 6.97
C GLY A 267 -17.48 -1.46 6.46
#